data_AF-A0A2S2NHQ4-F1
#
_entry.id   AF-A0A2S2NHQ4-F1
#
_cell.length_a   1.000
_cell.length_b   1.000
_cell.length_c   1.000
_cell.angle_alpha   90.00
_cell.angle_beta   90.00
_cell.angle_gamma   90.00
#
_symmetry.space_group_name_H-M   'P 1'
#
loop_
_entity.id
_entity.type
_entity.pdbx_description
1 polymer ?
#
loop_
_entity_poly.entity_id
_entity_poly.type
_entity_poly.pdbx_seq_one_letter_code
_entity_poly.pdbx_strand_id
1 'polypeptide(L)'
;MLGFINRNTINFKNIKALKTLFFALVRSHLEFGSTAWSPNYITFIDLIENIQHTFLKLLSYKIKVPFISNNSCDVQITELGFISLEVRRKVADIMLVYDLFNGHIFSPELLSMIEF
;
A
#
# COMPACT_ATOMS: atom_id res chain seq x y z
N MET A 1 6.44 11.81 -4.20
CA MET A 1 6.32 11.59 -2.74
C MET A 1 7.55 10.93 -2.10
N LEU A 2 7.99 9.73 -2.55
CA LEU A 2 9.14 9.02 -1.94
C LEU A 2 10.44 9.82 -1.95
N GLY A 3 10.76 10.52 -3.05
CA GLY A 3 11.93 11.38 -3.11
C GLY A 3 11.93 12.52 -2.08
N PHE A 4 10.75 13.03 -1.72
CA PHE A 4 10.62 14.02 -0.65
C PHE A 4 10.97 13.41 0.71
N ILE A 5 10.45 12.22 1.01
CA ILE A 5 10.79 11.49 2.23
C ILE A 5 12.30 11.25 2.28
N ASN A 6 12.90 10.73 1.21
CA ASN A 6 14.33 10.41 1.20
C ASN A 6 15.21 11.65 1.47
N ARG A 7 14.94 12.77 0.79
CA ARG A 7 15.72 14.01 0.95
C ARG A 7 15.58 14.65 2.33
N ASN A 8 14.39 14.64 2.91
CA ASN A 8 14.15 15.28 4.21
C ASN A 8 14.47 14.39 5.41
N THR A 9 14.66 13.09 5.19
CA THR A 9 14.90 12.11 6.27
C THR A 9 16.31 11.54 6.25
N ILE A 10 17.27 12.23 5.61
CA ILE A 10 18.68 11.78 5.52
C ILE A 10 19.22 11.43 6.90
N ASN A 11 19.00 12.31 7.90
CA ASN A 11 19.50 12.14 9.26
C ASN A 11 18.57 11.34 10.18
N PHE A 12 17.41 10.90 9.69
CA PHE A 12 16.44 10.19 10.51
C PHE A 12 16.87 8.74 10.67
N LYS A 13 17.01 8.31 11.93
CA LYS A 13 17.29 6.92 12.31
C LYS A 13 16.08 6.20 12.88
N ASN A 14 15.01 6.93 13.20
CA ASN A 14 13.81 6.36 13.80
C ASN A 14 12.92 5.70 12.71
N ILE A 15 12.87 4.37 12.75
CA ILE A 15 12.07 3.53 11.85
C ILE A 15 10.59 3.88 11.92
N LYS A 16 10.05 4.09 13.14
CA LYS A 16 8.63 4.40 13.33
C LYS A 16 8.28 5.72 12.66
N ALA A 17 9.12 6.74 12.80
CA ALA A 17 8.91 8.04 12.15
C ALA A 17 8.91 7.91 10.61
N LEU A 18 9.85 7.13 10.05
CA LEU A 18 9.90 6.87 8.60
C LEU A 18 8.64 6.15 8.10
N LYS A 19 8.18 5.13 8.84
CA LYS A 19 6.94 4.41 8.55
C LYS A 19 5.74 5.37 8.58
N THR A 20 5.62 6.20 9.61
CA THR A 20 4.54 7.18 9.71
C THR A 20 4.54 8.15 8.54
N LEU A 21 5.70 8.66 8.13
CA LEU A 21 5.82 9.53 6.96
C LEU A 21 5.40 8.83 5.67
N PHE A 22 5.82 7.57 5.47
CA PHE A 22 5.40 6.78 4.33
C PHE A 22 3.88 6.57 4.33
N PHE A 23 3.29 6.22 5.47
CA PHE A 23 1.86 5.99 5.59
C PHE A 23 1.04 7.26 5.34
N ALA A 24 1.46 8.38 5.92
CA ALA A 24 0.75 9.65 5.83
C ALA A 24 0.86 10.29 4.43
N LEU A 25 2.00 10.14 3.75
CA LEU A 25 2.26 10.84 2.49
C LEU A 25 2.07 9.94 1.26
N VAL A 26 2.58 8.71 1.28
CA VAL A 26 2.57 7.84 0.11
C VAL A 26 1.35 6.94 0.13
N ARG A 27 1.19 6.17 1.23
CA ARG A 27 0.17 5.12 1.32
C ARG A 27 -1.24 5.70 1.32
N SER A 28 -1.47 6.80 2.03
CA SER A 28 -2.76 7.51 2.04
C SER A 28 -3.28 7.84 0.63
N HIS A 29 -2.39 8.30 -0.26
CA HIS A 29 -2.76 8.62 -1.64
C HIS A 29 -3.01 7.37 -2.49
N LEU A 30 -2.25 6.30 -2.24
CA LEU A 30 -2.48 5.00 -2.89
C LEU A 30 -3.77 4.34 -2.41
N GLU A 31 -4.19 4.55 -1.18
CA GLU A 31 -5.40 3.90 -0.64
C GLU A 31 -6.68 4.69 -0.94
N PHE A 32 -6.60 6.02 -1.04
CA PHE A 32 -7.77 6.89 -1.17
C PHE A 32 -8.72 6.49 -2.32
N GLY A 33 -8.16 6.12 -3.49
CA GLY A 33 -8.95 5.75 -4.67
C GLY A 33 -8.87 4.28 -5.05
N SER A 34 -8.30 3.40 -4.21
CA SER A 34 -7.91 2.06 -4.64
C SER A 34 -9.06 1.22 -5.17
N THR A 35 -10.26 1.41 -4.62
CA THR A 35 -11.47 0.71 -5.04
C THR A 35 -11.97 1.13 -6.42
N ALA A 36 -11.70 2.37 -6.84
CA ALA A 36 -12.13 2.90 -8.13
C ALA A 36 -11.21 2.45 -9.28
N TRP A 37 -9.90 2.34 -9.02
CA TRP A 37 -8.92 1.97 -10.05
C TRP A 37 -8.38 0.54 -9.93
N SER A 38 -8.85 -0.25 -8.95
CA SER A 38 -8.37 -1.60 -8.59
C SER A 38 -7.92 -2.39 -9.83
N PRO A 39 -6.60 -2.49 -10.09
CA PRO A 39 -6.11 -2.85 -11.40
C PRO A 39 -6.03 -4.38 -11.50
N ASN A 40 -6.54 -4.92 -12.60
CA ASN A 40 -6.57 -6.37 -12.82
C ASN A 40 -5.31 -6.93 -13.50
N TYR A 41 -4.55 -6.07 -14.18
CA TYR A 41 -3.33 -6.49 -14.87
C TYR A 41 -2.14 -6.54 -13.91
N ILE A 42 -1.41 -7.65 -13.95
CA ILE A 42 -0.20 -7.90 -13.14
C ILE A 42 0.80 -6.76 -13.27
N THR A 43 0.98 -6.20 -14.47
CA THR A 43 1.91 -5.09 -14.72
C THR A 43 1.59 -3.84 -13.89
N PHE A 44 0.32 -3.50 -13.72
CA PHE A 44 -0.10 -2.35 -12.92
C PHE A 44 -0.05 -2.66 -11.42
N ILE A 45 -0.35 -3.90 -11.04
CA ILE A 45 -0.19 -4.37 -9.66
C ILE A 45 1.28 -4.26 -9.23
N ASP A 46 2.19 -4.77 -10.04
CA ASP A 46 3.64 -4.74 -9.80
C ASP A 46 4.17 -3.31 -9.72
N LEU A 47 3.67 -2.39 -10.56
CA LEU A 47 4.02 -0.97 -10.51
C LEU A 47 3.73 -0.38 -9.12
N ILE A 48 2.56 -0.71 -8.55
CA ILE A 48 2.14 -0.20 -7.25
C ILE A 48 2.94 -0.86 -6.13
N GLU A 49 3.12 -2.18 -6.16
CA GLU A 49 3.96 -2.88 -5.16
C GLU A 49 5.40 -2.35 -5.17
N ASN A 50 5.94 -2.02 -6.35
CA ASN A 50 7.28 -1.47 -6.49
C ASN A 50 7.46 -0.13 -5.75
N ILE A 51 6.39 0.65 -5.54
CA ILE A 51 6.43 1.87 -4.71
C ILE A 51 6.75 1.49 -3.26
N GLN A 52 6.07 0.48 -2.72
CA GLN A 52 6.35 -0.04 -1.38
C GLN A 52 7.74 -0.68 -1.31
N HIS A 53 8.12 -1.50 -2.29
CA HIS A 53 9.45 -2.13 -2.34
C HIS A 53 10.58 -1.10 -2.39
N THR A 54 10.41 -0.02 -3.14
CA THR A 54 11.39 1.08 -3.21
C THR A 54 11.54 1.75 -1.84
N PHE A 55 10.44 1.95 -1.10
CA PHE A 55 10.52 2.46 0.26
C PHE A 55 11.22 1.49 1.22
N LEU A 56 10.93 0.19 1.12
CA LEU A 56 11.58 -0.82 1.96
C LEU A 56 13.08 -0.90 1.70
N LYS A 57 13.52 -0.78 0.44
CA LYS A 57 14.96 -0.68 0.09
C LYS A 57 15.62 0.51 0.77
N LEU A 58 14.97 1.69 0.74
CA LEU A 58 15.46 2.88 1.43
C LEU A 58 15.51 2.68 2.96
N LEU A 59 14.50 2.01 3.52
CA LEU A 59 14.42 1.73 4.94
C LEU A 59 15.51 0.76 5.39
N SER A 60 15.70 -0.35 4.68
CA SER A 60 16.75 -1.34 4.96
C SER A 60 18.14 -0.73 4.88
N TYR A 61 18.38 0.13 3.88
CA TYR A 61 19.64 0.89 3.78
C TYR A 61 19.89 1.77 5.02
N LYS A 62 18.86 2.47 5.52
CA LYS A 62 18.98 3.33 6.72
C LYS A 62 19.21 2.54 8.01
N ILE A 63 18.65 1.34 8.12
CA ILE A 63 18.78 0.48 9.32
C ILE A 63 20.02 -0.42 9.24
N LYS A 64 20.73 -0.44 8.10
CA LYS A 64 21.86 -1.34 7.80
C LYS A 64 21.48 -2.82 7.88
N VAL A 65 20.24 -3.16 7.52
CA VAL A 65 19.79 -4.54 7.36
C VAL A 65 20.01 -4.96 5.92
N PRO A 66 20.58 -6.15 5.65
CA PRO A 66 20.72 -6.64 4.29
C PRO A 66 19.34 -6.78 3.63
N PHE A 67 19.12 -6.04 2.54
CA PHE A 67 17.94 -6.23 1.71
C PHE A 67 18.17 -7.49 0.85
N ILE A 68 17.58 -8.60 1.26
CA ILE A 68 17.58 -9.85 0.48
C ILE A 68 16.82 -9.57 -0.83
N SER A 69 17.26 -10.18 -1.92
CA SER A 69 16.87 -9.90 -3.33
C SER A 69 15.36 -9.73 -3.58
N ASN A 70 15.00 -9.19 -4.76
CA ASN A 70 13.62 -8.94 -5.19
C ASN A 70 12.66 -10.14 -4.98
N ASN A 71 13.14 -11.38 -5.06
CA ASN A 71 12.32 -12.60 -4.89
C ASN A 71 11.92 -12.89 -3.43
N SER A 72 12.44 -12.14 -2.46
CA SER A 72 12.18 -12.32 -1.02
C SER A 72 11.46 -11.13 -0.39
N CYS A 73 10.93 -10.22 -1.22
CA CYS A 73 10.44 -8.96 -0.71
C CYS A 73 9.20 -9.11 0.20
N ASP A 74 8.40 -10.16 0.01
CA ASP A 74 7.25 -10.47 0.87
C ASP A 74 7.68 -10.83 2.30
N VAL A 75 8.80 -11.53 2.46
CA VAL A 75 9.36 -11.85 3.78
C VAL A 75 9.83 -10.57 4.48
N GLN A 76 10.47 -9.66 3.75
CA GLN A 76 10.89 -8.38 4.34
C GLN A 76 9.74 -7.43 4.62
N ILE A 77 8.68 -7.47 3.82
CA ILE A 77 7.43 -6.74 4.10
C ILE A 77 6.93 -7.15 5.48
N THR A 78 6.85 -8.46 5.74
CA THR A 78 6.33 -8.97 7.02
C THR A 78 7.29 -8.72 8.19
N GLU A 79 8.59 -8.94 8.03
CA GLU A 79 9.61 -8.64 9.07
C GLU A 79 9.63 -7.16 9.45
N LEU A 80 9.50 -6.26 8.47
CA LEU A 80 9.43 -4.83 8.71
C LEU A 80 8.02 -4.38 9.12
N GLY A 81 7.06 -5.28 9.35
CA GLY A 81 5.71 -4.96 9.82
C GLY A 81 4.87 -4.17 8.82
N PHE A 82 5.10 -4.37 7.53
CA PHE A 82 4.25 -3.92 6.44
C PHE A 82 3.31 -5.04 6.01
N ILE A 83 2.23 -4.64 5.34
CA ILE A 83 1.32 -5.54 4.62
C ILE A 83 1.46 -5.15 3.14
N SER A 84 1.38 -6.11 2.21
CA SER A 84 1.41 -5.78 0.78
C SER A 84 0.27 -4.82 0.42
N LEU A 85 0.50 -3.97 -0.59
CA LEU A 85 -0.54 -3.03 -1.00
C LEU A 85 -1.70 -3.80 -1.63
N GLU A 86 -1.45 -4.92 -2.31
CA GLU A 86 -2.45 -5.81 -2.89
C GLU A 86 -3.46 -6.31 -1.86
N VAL A 87 -2.98 -6.85 -0.73
CA VAL A 87 -3.86 -7.33 0.33
C VAL A 87 -4.72 -6.17 0.86
N ARG A 88 -4.14 -4.98 1.00
CA ARG A 88 -4.87 -3.81 1.48
C ARG A 88 -5.93 -3.32 0.49
N ARG A 89 -5.65 -3.37 -0.83
CA ARG A 89 -6.64 -3.08 -1.88
C ARG A 89 -7.80 -4.08 -1.83
N LYS A 90 -7.49 -5.38 -1.75
CA LYS A 90 -8.52 -6.44 -1.59
C LYS A 90 -9.41 -6.22 -0.37
N VAL A 91 -8.82 -5.83 0.76
CA VAL A 91 -9.60 -5.49 1.97
C VAL A 91 -10.49 -4.28 1.73
N ALA A 92 -10.00 -3.23 1.08
CA ALA A 92 -10.81 -2.06 0.74
C ALA A 92 -11.96 -2.40 -0.23
N ASP A 93 -11.70 -3.25 -1.22
CA ASP A 93 -12.72 -3.72 -2.18
C ASP A 93 -13.81 -4.53 -1.47
N ILE A 94 -13.42 -5.44 -0.57
CA ILE A 94 -14.37 -6.21 0.26
C ILE A 94 -15.17 -5.29 1.19
N MET A 95 -14.52 -4.31 1.82
CA MET A 95 -15.19 -3.33 2.68
C MET A 95 -16.22 -2.51 1.91
N LEU A 96 -15.91 -2.06 0.70
CA LEU A 96 -16.86 -1.35 -0.16
C LEU A 96 -18.11 -2.18 -0.44
N VAL A 97 -17.93 -3.45 -0.79
CA VAL A 97 -19.04 -4.37 -1.08
C VAL A 97 -19.87 -4.63 0.19
N TYR A 98 -19.21 -4.84 1.33
CA TYR A 98 -19.88 -5.00 2.63
C TYR A 98 -20.70 -3.76 3.00
N ASP A 99 -20.13 -2.57 2.84
CA ASP A 99 -20.80 -1.30 3.16
C ASP A 99 -21.98 -1.02 2.22
N LEU A 100 -21.89 -1.43 0.96
CA LEU A 100 -22.97 -1.35 -0.02
C LEU A 100 -24.15 -2.27 0.38
N PHE A 101 -23.88 -3.52 0.77
CA PHE A 101 -24.92 -4.47 1.17
C PHE A 101 -25.62 -4.11 2.49
N ASN A 102 -24.88 -3.56 3.45
CA ASN A 102 -25.46 -3.16 4.74
C ASN A 102 -26.07 -1.75 4.73
N GLY A 103 -26.07 -1.07 3.57
CA GLY A 103 -26.64 0.26 3.42
C GLY A 103 -25.83 1.36 4.11
N HIS A 104 -24.57 1.11 4.45
CA HIS A 104 -23.63 2.16 4.88
C HIS A 104 -23.25 3.08 3.71
N ILE A 105 -23.28 2.55 2.49
CA ILE A 105 -23.17 3.30 1.24
C ILE A 105 -24.49 3.16 0.48
N PHE A 106 -25.18 4.29 0.27
CA PHE A 106 -26.42 4.29 -0.50
C PHE A 106 -26.13 4.59 -1.98
N SER A 107 -25.98 3.54 -2.78
CA SER A 107 -25.88 3.64 -4.24
C SER A 107 -26.74 2.55 -4.90
N PRO A 108 -27.99 2.86 -5.28
CA PRO A 108 -28.88 1.89 -5.91
C PRO A 108 -28.35 1.42 -7.27
N GLU A 109 -27.63 2.29 -7.99
CA GLU A 109 -26.99 1.97 -9.26
C GLU A 109 -25.93 0.88 -9.08
N LEU A 110 -25.00 1.05 -8.14
CA LEU A 110 -23.95 0.06 -7.87
C LEU A 110 -24.54 -1.25 -7.34
N LEU A 111 -25.55 -1.18 -6.48
CA LEU A 111 -26.21 -2.38 -5.95
C LEU A 111 -26.91 -3.18 -7.05
N SER A 112 -27.51 -2.49 -8.03
CA SER A 112 -28.17 -3.13 -9.18
C SER A 112 -27.20 -3.83 -10.15
N MET A 113 -25.92 -3.46 -10.14
CA MET A 113 -24.89 -4.10 -10.96
C MET A 113 -24.40 -5.43 -10.39
N ILE A 114 -24.70 -5.73 -9.12
CA ILE A 114 -24.31 -7.00 -8.50
C ILE A 114 -25.42 -8.01 -8.78
N GLU A 115 -25.18 -8.86 -9.78
CA GLU A 115 -26.08 -9.98 -10.11
C GLU A 115 -25.95 -11.11 -9.07
N PHE A 116 -27.09 -11.71 -8.71
CA PHE A 116 -27.21 -12.86 -7.80
C PHE A 116 -27.63 -14.12 -8.54
#